data_AF-X1G424-F1
#
_entry.id   AF-X1G424-F1
#
_cell.length_a   1.000
_cell.length_b   1.000
_cell.length_c   1.000
_cell.angle_alpha   90.00
_cell.angle_beta   90.00
_cell.angle_gamma   90.00
#
_symmetry.space_group_name_H-M   'P 1'
#
loop_
_entity.id
_entity.type
_entity.pdbx_description
1 polymer ?
#
loop_
_entity_poly.entity_id
_entity_poly.type
_entity_poly.pdbx_seq_one_letter_code
_entity_poly.pdbx_strand_id
1 'polypeptide(L)' 'HCKVCEIRKCGQERNVKNCAYCDDYACEKLNKFFGMAPDAKATLEEIRKSL' A
#
# COMPACT_ATOMS: atom_id res chain seq x y z
N HIS A 1 -15.39 -0.24 8.79
CA HIS A 1 -15.34 1.09 8.16
C HIS A 1 -14.44 1.00 6.90
N CYS A 2 -14.98 0.94 5.66
CA CYS A 2 -14.13 0.64 4.49
C CYS A 2 -14.71 1.12 3.12
N LYS A 3 -15.54 2.16 3.09
CA LYS A 3 -16.09 2.67 1.82
C LYS A 3 -15.27 3.80 1.17
N VAL A 4 -14.28 4.37 1.87
CA VAL A 4 -13.56 5.60 1.43
C VAL A 4 -12.04 5.48 1.63
N CYS A 5 -11.45 4.29 1.47
CA CYS A 5 -9.99 4.17 1.53
C CYS A 5 -9.38 4.48 0.16
N GLU A 6 -8.85 5.69 -0.01
CA GLU A 6 -8.20 6.13 -1.25
C GLU A 6 -7.00 5.25 -1.66
N ILE A 7 -6.31 4.64 -0.69
CA ILE A 7 -5.21 3.70 -0.96
C ILE A 7 -5.76 2.41 -1.59
N ARG A 8 -6.87 1.89 -1.06
CA ARG A 8 -7.53 0.71 -1.62
C ARG A 8 -8.09 1.00 -3.01
N LYS A 9 -8.74 2.15 -3.19
CA LYS A 9 -9.24 2.59 -4.50
C LYS A 9 -8.10 2.69 -5.52
N CYS A 10 -6.99 3.33 -5.14
CA CYS A 10 -5.80 3.44 -6.00
C CYS A 10 -5.23 2.07 -6.40
N GLY A 11 -5.18 1.10 -5.48
CA GLY A 11 -4.71 -0.25 -5.79
C GLY A 11 -5.63 -0.99 -6.78
N GLN A 12 -6.94 -0.79 -6.67
CA GLN A 12 -7.93 -1.37 -7.59
C GLN A 12 -7.83 -0.75 -8.98
N GLU A 13 -7.73 0.58 -9.09
CA GLU A 13 -7.58 1.29 -10.37
C GLU A 13 -6.30 0.88 -11.12
N ARG A 14 -5.22 0.59 -10.37
CA ARG A 14 -3.94 0.10 -10.91
C ARG A 14 -3.91 -1.42 -11.12
N ASN A 15 -4.98 -2.12 -10.74
CA ASN A 15 -5.10 -3.58 -10.82
C ASN A 15 -3.93 -4.34 -10.16
N VAL A 16 -3.44 -3.83 -9.02
CA VAL A 16 -2.38 -4.49 -8.24
C VAL A 16 -2.98 -5.31 -7.10
N LYS A 17 -2.40 -6.49 -6.84
CA LYS A 17 -2.87 -7.40 -5.77
C LYS A 17 -2.88 -6.73 -4.40
N ASN A 18 -1.85 -5.94 -4.11
CA ASN A 18 -1.80 -4.97 -3.02
C ASN A 18 -0.69 -3.95 -3.33
N CYS A 19 -0.50 -3.00 -2.43
CA CYS A 19 0.46 -1.91 -2.61
C CYS A 19 1.91 -2.37 -2.79
N ALA A 20 2.30 -3.56 -2.28
CA ALA A 20 3.65 -4.09 -2.44
C ALA A 20 3.99 -4.44 -3.89
N TYR A 21 2.98 -4.76 -4.72
CA TYR A 21 3.10 -5.05 -6.15
C TYR A 21 3.02 -3.79 -7.02
N CYS A 22 2.89 -2.61 -6.42
CA CYS A 22 2.83 -1.36 -7.16
C CYS A 22 4.23 -0.92 -7.56
N ASP A 23 4.40 -0.49 -8.81
CA ASP A 23 5.68 0.06 -9.30
C ASP A 23 6.05 1.35 -8.59
N ASP A 24 5.05 2.14 -8.19
CA ASP A 24 5.23 3.40 -7.46
C ASP A 24 5.44 3.19 -5.94
N TYR A 25 5.66 1.97 -5.46
CA TYR A 25 5.87 1.72 -4.04
C TYR A 25 7.25 2.24 -3.58
N ALA A 26 7.39 2.99 -2.49
CA ALA A 26 6.38 3.50 -1.55
C ALA A 26 5.98 4.96 -1.86
N CYS A 27 4.83 5.17 -2.51
CA CYS A 27 4.37 6.50 -2.90
C CYS A 27 3.97 7.37 -1.69
N GLU A 28 3.78 8.68 -1.92
CA GLU A 28 3.47 9.66 -0.87
C GLU A 28 2.24 9.28 -0.02
N LYS A 29 1.19 8.75 -0.66
CA LYS A 29 -0.03 8.28 0.04
C LYS A 29 0.28 7.18 1.05
N LEU A 30 1.15 6.25 0.69
CA LEU A 30 1.58 5.15 1.56
C LEU A 30 2.50 5.65 2.67
N ASN A 31 3.46 6.54 2.35
CA ASN A 31 4.34 7.11 3.37
C ASN A 31 3.56 7.86 4.46
N LYS A 32 2.54 8.64 4.09
CA LYS A 32 1.63 9.27 5.05
C LYS A 32 0.86 8.24 5.88
N PHE A 33 0.39 7.17 5.25
CA PHE A 33 -0.33 6.10 5.94
C PHE A 33 0.55 5.32 6.92
N PHE A 34 1.82 5.07 6.56
CA PHE A 34 2.77 4.37 7.41
C PHE A 34 3.11 5.12 8.70
N GLY A 35 2.97 6.45 8.70
CA GLY A 35 3.07 7.24 9.94
C GLY A 35 1.97 6.88 10.96
N MET A 36 0.80 6.45 10.50
CA MET A 36 -0.32 6.01 11.35
C MET A 36 -0.35 4.49 11.57
N ALA A 37 0.19 3.72 10.63
CA ALA A 37 0.18 2.26 10.63
C ALA A 37 1.56 1.71 10.22
N PRO A 38 2.57 1.79 11.10
CA PRO A 38 3.93 1.33 10.80
C PRO A 38 4.00 -0.18 10.54
N ASP A 39 3.17 -0.98 11.20
CA ASP A 39 3.13 -2.44 10.99
C ASP A 39 2.70 -2.79 9.56
N ALA A 40 1.80 -2.00 8.97
CA ALA A 40 1.39 -2.17 7.57
C ALA A 40 2.56 -1.91 6.61
N LYS A 41 3.49 -1.01 6.96
CA LYS A 41 4.73 -0.83 6.19
C LYS A 41 5.56 -2.10 6.24
N ALA A 42 5.83 -2.61 7.44
CA ALA A 42 6.66 -3.80 7.62
C ALA A 42 6.12 -4.99 6.81
N THR A 43 4.81 -5.26 6.88
CA THR A 43 4.18 -6.34 6.10
C THR A 43 4.32 -6.13 4.59
N LEU A 44 4.10 -4.91 4.08
CA LEU A 44 4.21 -4.64 2.64
C LEU A 44 5.66 -4.75 2.15
N GLU A 45 6.64 -4.31 2.95
CA GLU A 45 8.07 -4.47 2.66
C GLU A 45 8.47 -5.95 2.62
N GLU A 46 8.00 -6.78 3.56
CA GLU A 46 8.27 -8.22 3.53
C GLU A 46 7.68 -8.89 2.29
N ILE A 47 6.45 -8.56 1.93
CA ILE A 47 5.84 -9.08 0.69
C ILE A 47 6.70 -8.64 -0.50
N ARG A 48 7.09 -7.37 -0.60
CA ARG A 48 7.86 -6.84 -1.73
C ARG A 48 9.24 -7.48 -1.88
N LYS A 49 9.91 -7.85 -0.78
CA LYS A 49 11.18 -8.58 -0.82
C LYS A 49 11.06 -9.98 -1.46
N SER A 50 9.85 -10.53 -1.53
CA SER A 50 9.56 -11.84 -2.12
C SER A 50 9.00 -11.78 -3.55
N LEU A 51 8.90 -10.59 -4.16
CA LEU A 51 8.45 -10.37 -5.54
C LEU A 51 9.64 -10.31 -6.51
#